data_AF-X1NZG7-F1
#
_entry.id   AF-X1NZG7-F1
#
_cell.length_a   1.000
_cell.length_b   1.000
_cell.length_c   1.000
_cell.angle_alpha   90.00
_cell.angle_beta   90.00
_cell.angle_gamma   90.00
#
_symmetry.space_group_name_H-M   'P 1'
#
loop_
_entity.id
_entity.type
_entity.pdbx_description
1 polymer ?
#
loop_
_entity_poly.entity_id
_entity_poly.type
_entity_poly.pdbx_seq_one_letter_code
_entity_poly.pdbx_strand_id
1 'polypeptide(L)'
;MSGDFFVEPLDQSKVKGQIVAKYFDAWANIIITAGRKRKIAYIDLFAGQGYYKDGTESTPLLILKKAIEKTKIGQKLITEFNDQNANYIDSLHKAIEQLEGIENLPNPPKLTNIRISKEIVERYDGKNLLPTLFFLDPWGYKGLSLDLIRVAIKEWASECVLFFNYKRINMD
;
A
#
# COMPACT_ATOMS: atom_id res chain seq x y z
N MET A 1 -8.30 16.69 29.99
CA MET A 1 -8.78 16.21 28.68
C MET A 1 -7.71 16.55 27.66
N SER A 2 -6.79 15.62 27.45
CA SER A 2 -5.57 15.81 26.64
C SER A 2 -5.89 15.60 25.16
N GLY A 3 -6.09 16.70 24.45
CA GLY A 3 -6.40 16.77 23.03
C GLY A 3 -5.17 16.94 22.13
N ASP A 4 -4.03 16.32 22.48
CA ASP A 4 -2.84 16.38 21.62
C ASP A 4 -2.85 15.18 20.66
N PHE A 5 -3.68 15.31 19.62
CA PHE A 5 -3.60 14.48 18.43
C PHE A 5 -2.26 14.77 17.75
N PHE A 6 -1.29 13.87 17.92
CA PHE A 6 -0.01 13.94 17.21
C PHE A 6 -0.26 13.82 15.70
N VAL A 7 -0.28 14.98 15.05
CA VAL A 7 -0.05 15.09 13.61
C VAL A 7 1.31 14.46 13.37
N GLU A 8 1.37 13.30 12.71
CA GLU A 8 2.63 12.74 12.24
C GLU A 8 3.34 13.85 11.44
N PRO A 9 4.61 14.17 11.73
CA PRO A 9 5.30 15.22 10.99
C PRO A 9 5.21 14.86 9.51
N LEU A 10 4.55 15.71 8.72
CA LEU A 10 4.26 15.48 7.30
C LEU A 10 5.51 15.08 6.49
N ASP A 11 6.67 15.59 6.91
CA ASP A 11 7.98 15.23 6.36
C ASP A 11 8.29 13.73 6.47
N GLN A 12 7.92 13.07 7.56
CA GLN A 12 8.13 11.63 7.72
C GLN A 12 7.25 10.85 6.76
N SER A 13 5.94 11.15 6.69
CA SER A 13 5.03 10.48 5.76
C SER A 13 5.45 10.66 4.29
N LYS A 14 5.94 11.85 3.94
CA LYS A 14 6.51 12.13 2.61
C LYS A 14 7.74 11.27 2.33
N VAL A 15 8.71 11.22 3.25
CA VAL A 15 9.92 10.42 3.10
C VAL A 15 9.59 8.93 3.01
N LYS A 16 8.67 8.44 3.86
CA LYS A 16 8.19 7.05 3.82
C LYS A 16 7.62 6.69 2.44
N GLY A 17 6.67 7.50 1.95
CA GLY A 17 6.05 7.27 0.64
C GLY A 17 7.09 7.22 -0.49
N GLN A 18 8.10 8.10 -0.44
CA GLN A 18 9.19 8.11 -1.42
C GLN A 18 10.10 6.87 -1.34
N ILE A 19 10.40 6.38 -0.13
CA ILE A 19 11.16 5.14 0.06
C ILE A 19 10.40 3.97 -0.57
N VAL A 20 9.12 3.82 -0.24
CA VAL A 20 8.28 2.73 -0.74
C VAL A 20 8.13 2.80 -2.25
N ALA A 21 7.86 3.98 -2.81
CA ALA A 21 7.70 4.16 -4.24
C ALA A 21 9.00 3.81 -5.01
N LYS A 22 10.16 4.22 -4.50
CA LYS A 22 11.47 3.87 -5.10
C LYS A 22 11.74 2.36 -5.00
N TYR A 23 11.43 1.77 -3.86
CA TYR A 23 11.59 0.33 -3.66
C TYR A 23 10.69 -0.47 -4.59
N PHE A 24 9.41 -0.12 -4.66
CA PHE A 24 8.42 -0.71 -5.57
C PHE A 24 8.90 -0.68 -7.01
N ASP A 25 9.42 0.45 -7.46
CA ASP A 25 9.92 0.60 -8.83
C ASP A 25 11.05 -0.40 -9.13
N ALA A 26 12.04 -0.49 -8.24
CA ALA A 26 13.14 -1.43 -8.41
C ALA A 26 12.66 -2.88 -8.39
N TRP A 27 11.86 -3.25 -7.37
CA TRP A 27 11.29 -4.58 -7.23
C TRP A 27 10.46 -4.98 -8.44
N ALA A 28 9.50 -4.13 -8.86
CA ALA A 28 8.61 -4.42 -9.98
C ALA A 28 9.38 -4.67 -11.28
N ASN A 29 10.42 -3.88 -11.57
CA ASN A 29 11.26 -4.07 -12.76
C ASN A 29 12.00 -5.41 -12.74
N ILE A 30 12.52 -5.83 -11.59
CA ILE A 30 13.22 -7.12 -11.43
C ILE A 30 12.22 -8.27 -11.62
N ILE A 31 11.10 -8.25 -10.89
CA ILE A 31 10.14 -9.35 -10.88
C ILE A 31 9.45 -9.50 -12.23
N ILE A 32 9.09 -8.40 -12.89
CA ILE A 32 8.47 -8.43 -14.22
C ILE A 32 9.41 -9.02 -15.28
N THR A 33 10.72 -8.73 -15.16
CA THR A 33 11.76 -9.24 -16.06
C THR A 33 12.00 -10.73 -15.83
N ALA A 34 12.10 -11.14 -14.57
CA ALA A 34 12.33 -12.53 -14.19
C ALA A 34 11.13 -13.44 -14.50
N GLY A 35 9.91 -12.95 -14.25
CA GLY A 35 8.68 -13.76 -14.24
C GLY A 35 7.91 -13.81 -15.56
N ARG A 36 8.58 -13.86 -16.72
CA ARG A 36 8.01 -13.78 -18.10
C ARG A 36 6.50 -14.11 -18.16
N LYS A 37 5.68 -13.06 -18.35
CA LYS A 37 4.19 -13.04 -18.49
C LYS A 37 3.34 -13.12 -17.21
N ARG A 38 3.91 -13.10 -16.00
CA ARG A 38 3.11 -13.02 -14.75
C ARG A 38 2.71 -11.58 -14.40
N LYS A 39 1.51 -11.43 -13.82
CA LYS A 39 1.09 -10.20 -13.14
C LYS A 39 1.82 -10.08 -11.80
N ILE A 40 1.93 -8.86 -11.29
CA ILE A 40 2.44 -8.56 -9.95
C ILE A 40 1.37 -7.79 -9.17
N ALA A 41 1.43 -7.81 -7.85
CA ALA A 41 0.52 -7.05 -7.01
C ALA A 41 1.26 -6.06 -6.10
N TYR A 42 0.62 -4.93 -5.83
CA TYR A 42 0.97 -4.05 -4.73
C TYR A 42 -0.23 -3.95 -3.80
N ILE A 43 -0.05 -4.26 -2.52
CA ILE A 43 -1.11 -4.24 -1.53
C ILE A 43 -0.73 -3.31 -0.39
N ASP A 44 -1.53 -2.27 -0.19
CA ASP A 44 -1.41 -1.33 0.90
C ASP A 44 -2.56 -1.55 1.88
N LEU A 45 -2.25 -2.00 3.10
CA LEU A 45 -3.28 -2.28 4.10
C LEU A 45 -3.68 -1.05 4.94
N PHE A 46 -2.95 0.06 4.79
CA PHE A 46 -3.09 1.30 5.54
C PHE A 46 -2.92 2.52 4.60
N ALA A 47 -3.69 2.52 3.51
CA ALA A 47 -3.50 3.36 2.33
C ALA A 47 -3.70 4.87 2.58
N GLY A 48 -4.47 5.24 3.61
CA GLY A 48 -4.77 6.63 3.92
C GLY A 48 -5.61 7.34 2.86
N GLN A 49 -5.57 8.68 2.89
CA GLN A 49 -6.59 9.56 2.29
C GLN A 49 -6.27 10.13 0.89
N GLY A 50 -5.24 9.61 0.20
CA GLY A 50 -4.80 10.15 -1.10
C GLY A 50 -3.89 11.37 -0.98
N TYR A 51 -4.41 12.52 -0.53
CA TYR A 51 -3.62 13.73 -0.31
C TYR A 51 -3.62 14.15 1.16
N TYR A 52 -2.46 14.46 1.71
CA TYR A 52 -2.35 15.11 3.01
C TYR A 52 -2.82 16.58 2.93
N LYS A 53 -3.05 17.21 4.08
CA LYS A 53 -3.60 18.58 4.17
C LYS A 53 -2.75 19.63 3.46
N ASP A 54 -1.45 19.37 3.32
CA ASP A 54 -0.47 20.23 2.65
C ASP A 54 -0.36 19.95 1.13
N GLY A 55 -1.17 19.03 0.60
CA GLY A 55 -1.11 18.58 -0.78
C GLY A 55 -0.06 17.48 -1.04
N THR A 56 0.63 16.98 -0.02
CA THR A 56 1.56 15.86 -0.19
C THR A 56 0.79 14.60 -0.60
N GLU A 57 1.31 13.89 -1.60
CA GLU A 57 0.74 12.63 -2.09
C GLU A 57 0.98 11.46 -1.12
N SER A 58 -0.04 10.63 -0.93
CA SER A 58 0.07 9.36 -0.24
C SER A 58 0.73 8.29 -1.11
N THR A 59 1.21 7.23 -0.48
CA THR A 59 1.89 6.11 -1.16
C THR A 59 1.07 5.51 -2.31
N PRO A 60 -0.25 5.24 -2.18
CA PRO A 60 -1.07 4.79 -3.31
C PRO A 60 -0.93 5.65 -4.57
N LEU A 61 -0.97 6.98 -4.45
CA LEU A 61 -0.85 7.89 -5.60
C LEU A 61 0.54 7.80 -6.23
N LEU A 62 1.59 7.72 -5.42
CA LEU A 62 2.97 7.56 -5.91
C LEU A 62 3.16 6.25 -6.70
N ILE A 63 2.54 5.16 -6.23
CA ILE A 63 2.60 3.84 -6.88
C ILE A 63 1.85 3.87 -8.22
N LEU A 64 0.64 4.44 -8.24
CA LEU A 64 -0.15 4.56 -9.47
C LEU A 64 0.53 5.46 -10.50
N LYS A 65 1.09 6.61 -10.10
CA LYS A 65 1.84 7.48 -11.00
C LYS A 65 3.01 6.74 -11.66
N LYS A 66 3.76 5.93 -10.90
CA LYS A 66 4.82 5.08 -11.46
C LYS A 66 4.28 4.04 -12.45
N ALA A 67 3.13 3.43 -12.14
CA ALA A 67 2.51 2.44 -13.01
C ALA A 67 2.02 3.06 -14.34
N ILE A 68 1.48 4.28 -14.27
CA ILE A 68 1.05 5.08 -15.43
C ILE A 68 2.28 5.47 -16.28
N GLU A 69 3.32 6.01 -15.66
CA GLU A 69 4.56 6.41 -16.33
C GLU A 69 5.27 5.22 -17.01
N LYS A 70 5.28 4.06 -16.36
CA LYS A 70 6.00 2.88 -16.82
C LYS A 70 5.04 1.81 -17.32
N THR A 71 4.65 1.91 -18.60
CA THR A 71 3.68 1.01 -19.24
C THR A 71 3.96 -0.48 -18.99
N LYS A 72 5.22 -0.93 -18.97
CA LYS A 72 5.57 -2.33 -18.67
C LYS A 72 5.13 -2.79 -17.27
N ILE A 73 5.18 -1.89 -16.28
CA ILE A 73 4.70 -2.11 -14.93
C ILE A 73 3.17 -2.02 -14.91
N GLY A 74 2.61 -0.91 -15.41
CA GLY A 74 1.16 -0.67 -15.39
C GLY A 74 0.34 -1.78 -16.04
N GLN A 75 0.83 -2.36 -17.14
CA GLN A 75 0.15 -3.46 -17.83
C GLN A 75 0.06 -4.76 -17.02
N LYS A 76 0.91 -4.93 -16.00
CA LYS A 76 1.02 -6.16 -15.19
C LYS A 76 0.60 -5.97 -13.73
N LEU A 77 0.46 -4.72 -13.30
CA LEU A 77 0.21 -4.38 -11.91
C LEU A 77 -1.27 -4.57 -11.56
N ILE A 78 -1.52 -5.24 -10.45
CA ILE A 78 -2.78 -5.21 -9.70
C ILE A 78 -2.53 -4.42 -8.43
N THR A 79 -3.45 -3.54 -8.05
CA THR A 79 -3.36 -2.78 -6.78
C THR A 79 -4.57 -3.05 -5.90
N GLU A 80 -4.34 -3.23 -4.60
CA GLU A 80 -5.37 -3.22 -3.56
C GLU A 80 -4.96 -2.21 -2.49
N PHE A 81 -5.84 -1.25 -2.22
CA PHE A 81 -5.66 -0.20 -1.23
C PHE A 81 -6.76 -0.31 -0.18
N ASN A 82 -6.37 -0.51 1.06
CA ASN A 82 -7.27 -0.67 2.18
C ASN A 82 -7.01 0.37 3.27
N ASP A 83 -8.07 0.82 3.92
CA ASP A 83 -7.99 1.59 5.16
C ASP A 83 -9.24 1.33 5.99
N GLN A 84 -9.13 1.32 7.32
CA GLN A 84 -10.28 1.16 8.20
C GLN A 84 -11.17 2.41 8.25
N ASN A 85 -10.64 3.58 7.89
CA ASN A 85 -11.38 4.83 7.85
C ASN A 85 -12.06 5.00 6.50
N ALA A 86 -13.40 4.90 6.47
CA ALA A 86 -14.18 5.04 5.24
C ALA A 86 -13.97 6.39 4.55
N ASN A 87 -13.82 7.48 5.32
CA ASN A 87 -13.57 8.81 4.75
C ASN A 87 -12.22 8.89 4.03
N TYR A 88 -11.22 8.12 4.49
CA TYR A 88 -9.92 8.05 3.82
C TYR A 88 -10.04 7.31 2.50
N ILE A 89 -10.79 6.20 2.46
CA ILE A 89 -11.07 5.48 1.22
C ILE A 89 -11.84 6.34 0.23
N ASP A 90 -12.87 7.06 0.66
CA ASP A 90 -13.64 7.95 -0.22
C ASP A 90 -12.77 9.09 -0.78
N SER A 91 -11.89 9.64 0.05
CA SER A 91 -10.96 10.70 -0.37
C SER A 91 -9.89 10.16 -1.34
N LEU A 92 -9.37 8.97 -1.07
CA LEU A 92 -8.42 8.28 -1.93
C LEU A 92 -9.05 7.94 -3.29
N HIS A 93 -10.30 7.49 -3.32
CA HIS A 93 -11.02 7.23 -4.56
C HIS A 93 -11.06 8.46 -5.46
N LYS A 94 -11.51 9.60 -4.91
CA LYS A 94 -11.56 10.87 -5.65
C LYS A 94 -10.19 11.33 -6.12
N ALA A 95 -9.15 11.14 -5.29
CA ALA A 95 -7.78 11.48 -5.65
C ALA A 95 -7.25 10.60 -6.81
N ILE A 96 -7.60 9.31 -6.83
CA ILE A 96 -7.23 8.38 -7.91
C ILE A 96 -7.93 8.75 -9.22
N GLU A 97 -9.22 9.09 -9.17
CA GLU A 97 -9.98 9.51 -10.36
C GLU A 97 -9.42 10.79 -11.01
N GLN A 98 -8.70 11.60 -10.26
CA GLN A 98 -8.05 12.82 -10.75
C GLN A 98 -6.66 12.59 -11.33
N LEU A 99 -6.11 11.37 -11.26
CA LEU A 99 -4.81 11.07 -11.84
C LEU A 99 -4.91 10.99 -13.36
N GLU A 100 -4.18 11.87 -14.06
CA GLU A 100 -4.04 11.78 -15.52
C GLU A 100 -3.44 10.43 -15.93
N GLY A 101 -4.14 9.71 -16.81
CA GLY A 101 -3.70 8.43 -17.35
C GLY A 101 -4.12 7.21 -16.55
N ILE A 102 -4.89 7.36 -15.46
CA ILE A 102 -5.38 6.24 -14.65
C ILE A 102 -6.24 5.27 -15.46
N GLU A 103 -7.01 5.78 -16.42
CA GLU A 103 -7.86 5.04 -17.33
C GLU A 103 -7.08 4.12 -18.28
N ASN A 104 -5.79 4.36 -18.45
CA ASN A 104 -4.92 3.53 -19.30
C ASN A 104 -4.38 2.28 -18.57
N LEU A 105 -4.60 2.17 -17.25
CA LEU A 105 -4.23 0.97 -16.50
C LEU A 105 -5.28 -0.13 -16.74
N PRO A 106 -4.89 -1.32 -17.25
CA PRO A 106 -5.85 -2.39 -17.56
C PRO A 106 -6.45 -3.06 -16.33
N ASN A 107 -5.85 -2.86 -15.14
CA ASN A 107 -6.38 -3.33 -13.87
C ASN A 107 -6.65 -2.09 -13.00
N PRO A 108 -7.92 -1.63 -12.90
CA PRO A 108 -8.24 -0.48 -12.08
C PRO A 108 -7.94 -0.77 -10.60
N PRO A 109 -7.56 0.24 -9.80
CA PRO A 109 -7.26 0.04 -8.40
C PRO A 109 -8.46 -0.49 -7.61
N LYS A 110 -8.24 -1.50 -6.79
CA LYS A 110 -9.27 -2.00 -5.87
C LYS A 110 -9.15 -1.26 -4.54
N LEU A 111 -10.23 -0.63 -4.10
CA LEU A 111 -10.31 0.01 -2.79
C LEU A 111 -11.18 -0.85 -1.85
N THR A 112 -10.75 -0.99 -0.60
CA THR A 112 -11.53 -1.67 0.44
C THR A 112 -11.53 -0.89 1.75
N ASN A 113 -12.65 -0.95 2.48
CA ASN A 113 -12.75 -0.40 3.82
C ASN A 113 -12.87 -1.53 4.84
N ILE A 114 -11.73 -2.11 5.22
CA ILE A 114 -11.68 -3.27 6.12
C ILE A 114 -10.73 -2.96 7.28
N ARG A 115 -11.18 -3.26 8.49
CA ARG A 115 -10.32 -3.24 9.67
C ARG A 115 -9.39 -4.45 9.63
N ILE A 116 -8.09 -4.21 9.76
CA ILE A 116 -7.07 -5.27 9.79
C ILE A 116 -7.25 -6.10 11.06
N SER A 117 -7.54 -7.39 10.88
CA SER A 117 -7.84 -8.38 11.91
C SER A 117 -7.47 -9.78 11.40
N LYS A 118 -7.73 -10.84 12.18
CA LYS A 118 -7.36 -12.22 11.79
C LYS A 118 -7.99 -12.63 10.45
N GLU A 119 -9.18 -12.13 10.16
CA GLU A 119 -9.93 -12.37 8.92
C GLU A 119 -9.19 -11.87 7.67
N ILE A 120 -8.35 -10.83 7.77
CA ILE A 120 -7.52 -10.39 6.64
C ILE A 120 -6.44 -11.42 6.33
N VAL A 121 -5.91 -12.10 7.35
CA VAL A 121 -4.91 -13.16 7.19
C VAL A 121 -5.55 -14.32 6.44
N GLU A 122 -6.77 -14.72 6.83
CA GLU A 122 -7.54 -15.78 6.17
C GLU A 122 -7.90 -15.43 4.71
N ARG A 123 -8.05 -14.14 4.38
CA ARG A 123 -8.26 -13.70 2.99
C ARG A 123 -7.07 -14.02 2.09
N TYR A 124 -5.85 -13.99 2.62
CA TYR A 124 -4.62 -14.18 1.84
C TYR A 124 -3.98 -15.55 2.07
N ASP A 125 -4.23 -16.20 3.21
CA ASP A 125 -3.75 -17.53 3.51
C ASP A 125 -4.42 -18.60 2.64
N GLY A 126 -3.68 -19.66 2.32
CA GLY A 126 -4.13 -20.73 1.44
C GLY A 126 -4.30 -20.37 -0.05
N LYS A 127 -4.01 -19.13 -0.46
CA LYS A 127 -4.06 -18.71 -1.88
C LYS A 127 -2.67 -18.66 -2.49
N ASN A 128 -2.56 -19.07 -3.76
CA ASN A 128 -1.39 -18.79 -4.59
C ASN A 128 -1.42 -17.30 -4.97
N LEU A 129 -0.86 -16.44 -4.10
CA LEU A 129 -0.76 -15.02 -4.40
C LEU A 129 0.18 -14.81 -5.59
N LEU A 130 -0.08 -13.73 -6.33
CA LEU A 130 0.91 -13.22 -7.27
C LEU A 130 2.17 -12.78 -6.50
N PRO A 131 3.32 -12.62 -7.18
CA PRO A 131 4.41 -11.86 -6.60
C PRO A 131 3.88 -10.51 -6.13
N THR A 132 3.93 -10.27 -4.81
CA THR A 132 3.24 -9.15 -4.18
C THR A 132 4.19 -8.34 -3.33
N LEU A 133 4.22 -7.03 -3.53
CA LEU A 133 4.81 -6.12 -2.56
C LEU A 133 3.72 -5.65 -1.60
N PHE A 134 3.83 -6.08 -0.35
CA PHE A 134 2.98 -5.61 0.74
C PHE A 134 3.59 -4.38 1.40
N PHE A 135 2.77 -3.37 1.62
CA PHE A 135 3.13 -2.20 2.41
C PHE A 135 2.27 -2.15 3.68
N LEU A 136 2.94 -2.16 4.83
CA LEU A 136 2.34 -2.14 6.16
C LEU A 136 2.89 -0.92 6.92
N ASP A 137 2.07 0.13 7.09
CA ASP A 137 2.39 1.28 7.95
C ASP A 137 1.24 1.53 8.93
N PRO A 138 1.10 0.67 9.96
CA PRO A 138 -0.05 0.72 10.84
C PRO A 138 0.02 1.95 11.77
N TRP A 139 -1.13 2.59 11.99
CA TRP A 139 -1.27 3.62 13.01
C TRP A 139 -1.65 2.98 14.35
N GLY A 140 -0.64 2.78 15.21
CA GLY A 140 -0.76 1.84 16.34
C GLY A 140 -0.70 0.39 15.84
N TYR A 141 -0.35 -0.57 16.70
CA TYR A 141 -0.02 -1.93 16.24
C TYR A 141 -1.20 -2.90 16.23
N LYS A 142 -2.41 -2.39 16.51
CA LYS A 142 -3.64 -3.19 16.48
C LYS A 142 -3.90 -3.73 15.07
N GLY A 143 -3.89 -5.06 14.96
CA GLY A 143 -4.11 -5.78 13.70
C GLY A 143 -2.82 -6.22 12.99
N LEU A 144 -1.65 -5.66 13.32
CA LEU A 144 -0.38 -6.19 12.84
C LEU A 144 -0.07 -7.49 13.61
N SER A 145 -0.01 -8.61 12.90
CA SER A 145 0.34 -9.91 13.47
C SER A 145 1.52 -10.53 12.74
N LEU A 146 2.24 -11.43 13.42
CA LEU A 146 3.27 -12.24 12.78
C LEU A 146 2.68 -13.10 11.65
N ASP A 147 1.43 -13.52 11.76
CA ASP A 147 0.75 -14.30 10.72
C ASP A 147 0.51 -13.46 9.45
N LEU A 148 0.15 -12.19 9.60
CA LEU A 148 0.03 -11.27 8.47
C LEU A 148 1.37 -11.09 7.75
N ILE A 149 2.47 -10.92 8.50
CA ILE A 149 3.82 -10.81 7.93
C ILE A 149 4.21 -12.12 7.23
N ARG A 150 3.93 -13.28 7.85
CA ARG A 150 4.20 -14.61 7.26
C ARG A 150 3.47 -14.78 5.93
N VAL A 151 2.19 -14.41 5.87
CA VAL A 151 1.40 -14.48 4.64
C VAL A 151 1.94 -13.53 3.59
N ALA A 152 2.35 -12.31 3.98
CA ALA A 152 2.89 -11.31 3.05
C ALA A 152 4.18 -11.77 2.33
N ILE A 153 5.00 -12.61 2.96
CA ILE A 153 6.29 -13.08 2.41
C ILE A 153 6.29 -14.55 1.95
N LYS A 154 5.12 -15.20 1.94
CA LYS A 154 5.00 -16.64 1.70
C LYS A 154 5.31 -17.05 0.25
N GLU A 155 4.89 -16.21 -0.70
CA GLU A 155 4.95 -16.55 -2.13
C GLU A 155 6.26 -16.13 -2.79
N TRP A 156 6.59 -16.79 -3.90
CA TRP A 156 7.78 -16.46 -4.68
C TRP A 156 7.78 -14.98 -5.08
N ALA A 157 8.91 -14.31 -4.83
CA ALA A 157 9.14 -12.90 -5.12
C ALA A 157 8.17 -11.92 -4.42
N SER A 158 7.42 -12.38 -3.40
CA SER A 158 6.67 -11.49 -2.53
C SER A 158 7.57 -10.91 -1.45
N GLU A 159 7.39 -9.63 -1.17
CA GLU A 159 8.18 -8.88 -0.21
C GLU A 159 7.26 -8.00 0.65
N CYS A 160 7.71 -7.67 1.85
CA CYS A 160 6.96 -6.85 2.79
C CYS A 160 7.80 -5.66 3.25
N VAL A 161 7.30 -4.45 3.02
CA VAL A 161 7.83 -3.22 3.60
C VAL A 161 6.97 -2.86 4.80
N LEU A 162 7.55 -3.03 5.99
CA LEU A 162 6.93 -2.69 7.26
C LEU A 162 7.57 -1.43 7.83
N PHE A 163 6.78 -0.39 8.06
CA PHE A 163 7.21 0.76 8.85
C PHE A 163 6.86 0.54 10.31
N PHE A 164 7.88 0.70 11.13
CA PHE A 164 7.81 0.44 12.56
C PHE A 164 8.20 1.69 13.33
N ASN A 165 7.23 2.29 14.02
CA ASN A 165 7.44 3.43 14.89
C ASN A 165 7.42 3.00 16.37
N TYR A 166 8.60 2.85 16.97
CA TYR A 166 8.74 2.41 18.36
C TYR A 166 7.99 3.29 19.38
N LYS A 167 7.79 4.58 19.08
CA LYS A 167 7.04 5.50 19.96
C LYS A 167 5.55 5.15 20.04
N ARG A 168 5.02 4.42 19.05
CA ARG A 168 3.61 4.01 18.97
C ARG A 168 3.32 2.68 19.65
N ILE A 169 4.33 1.95 20.11
CA ILE A 169 4.17 0.66 20.81
C ILE A 169 3.77 0.89 22.26
N ASN A 170 4.37 1.87 22.92
CA ASN A 170 4.19 2.13 24.34
C ASN A 170 2.97 3.04 24.66
N MET A 171 2.08 3.24 23.69
CA MET A 171 0.84 4.03 23.86
C MET A 171 -0.42 3.16 23.94
N ASP A 172 -0.29 1.84 23.73
CA ASP A 172 -1.37 0.86 23.97
C ASP A 172 -1.29 0.29 25.40
#